data_AF-A0A7J9N6A3-F1
#
_entry.id   AF-A0A7J9N6A3-F1
#
_cell.length_a   1.000
_cell.length_b   1.000
_cell.length_c   1.000
_cell.angle_alpha   90.00
_cell.angle_beta   90.00
_cell.angle_gamma   90.00
#
_symmetry.space_group_name_H-M   'P 1'
#
loop_
_entity.id
_entity.type
_entity.pdbx_description
1 polymer ?
#
loop_
_entity_poly.entity_id
_entity_poly.type
_entity_poly.pdbx_seq_one_letter_code
_entity_poly.pdbx_strand_id
1 'polypeptide(L)' 'MFGKVDLVPTVEEYTTLLRCLRTQIDKAYSRAGNVLTFLKKLMCITGMSEQWVAARISQKGDSKCIR' A
#
# COMPACT_ATOMS: atom_id res chain seq x y z
N MET A 1 26.05 31.30 16.42
CA MET A 1 24.63 31.60 16.67
C MET A 1 23.82 30.80 15.66
N PHE A 2 23.11 29.77 16.10
CA PHE A 2 22.08 29.16 15.24
C PHE A 2 20.99 30.22 15.11
N GLY A 3 20.92 30.85 13.93
CA GLY A 3 19.89 31.82 13.60
C GLY A 3 18.53 31.21 13.94
N LYS A 4 17.67 32.01 14.57
CA LYS A 4 16.31 31.64 14.96
C LYS A 4 15.59 31.08 13.72
N VAL A 5 15.61 29.77 13.55
CA VAL A 5 14.83 29.08 12.54
C VAL A 5 13.40 29.22 13.03
N ASP A 6 12.56 29.90 12.27
CA ASP A 6 11.14 29.89 12.56
C ASP A 6 10.71 28.43 12.58
N LEU A 7 10.29 27.95 13.76
CA LEU A 7 9.92 26.55 13.97
C LEU A 7 8.59 26.20 13.29
N VAL A 8 7.98 27.19 12.62
CA VAL A 8 6.81 27.02 11.78
C VAL A 8 7.32 26.64 10.39
N PRO A 9 7.09 25.40 9.94
CA PRO A 9 7.43 25.00 8.59
C PRO A 9 6.74 25.94 7.61
N THR A 10 7.48 26.39 6.62
CA THR A 10 6.87 27.09 5.49
C THR A 10 5.88 26.15 4.78
N VAL A 11 4.90 26.72 4.09
CA VAL A 11 3.90 25.93 3.35
C VAL A 11 4.57 24.97 2.35
N GLU A 12 5.73 25.35 1.79
CA GLU A 12 6.54 24.52 0.90
C GLU A 12 7.20 23.33 1.61
N GLU A 13 7.73 23.52 2.81
CA GLU A 13 8.30 22.43 3.62
C GLU A 13 7.22 21.44 4.05
N TYR A 14 6.06 21.93 4.50
CA TYR A 14 4.92 21.08 4.87
C TYR A 14 4.40 20.27 3.67
N THR A 15 4.25 20.91 2.51
CA THR A 15 3.79 20.21 1.30
C THR A 15 4.80 19.18 0.79
N THR A 16 6.10 19.45 0.94
CA THR A 16 7.17 18.50 0.60
C THR A 16 7.15 17.28 1.53
N LEU A 17 7.00 17.49 2.84
CA LEU A 17 6.85 16.40 3.81
C LEU A 17 5.60 15.57 3.55
N LEU A 18 4.47 16.22 3.27
CA LEU A 18 3.20 15.54 2.97
C LEU A 18 3.31 14.68 1.70
N ARG A 19 3.96 15.19 0.65
CA ARG A 19 4.22 14.41 -0.58
C ARG A 19 5.12 13.22 -0.30
N CYS A 20 6.21 13.40 0.45
CA CYS A 20 7.12 12.33 0.82
C CYS A 20 6.39 11.23 1.63
N LEU A 21 5.57 11.62 2.60
CA LEU A 21 4.77 10.68 3.40
C LEU A 21 3.79 9.91 2.52
N ARG A 22 3.11 10.59 1.60
CA ARG A 22 2.18 9.97 0.66
C ARG A 22 2.88 8.97 -0.26
N THR A 23 4.07 9.28 -0.76
CA THR A 23 4.87 8.34 -1.56
C THR A 23 5.32 7.14 -0.74
N GLN A 24 5.65 7.29 0.54
CA GLN A 24 5.98 6.17 1.42
C GLN A 24 4.78 5.28 1.72
N ILE A 25 3.62 5.88 1.98
CA ILE A 25 2.34 5.19 2.15
C ILE A 25 1.98 4.45 0.87
N ASP A 26 1.98 5.15 -0.26
CA ASP A 26 1.72 4.55 -1.57
C ASP A 26 2.72 3.44 -1.86
N LYS A 27 4.00 3.57 -1.50
CA LYS A 27 5.01 2.49 -1.63
C LYS A 27 4.73 1.29 -0.72
N ALA A 28 4.28 1.53 0.51
CA ALA A 28 3.91 0.48 1.47
C ALA A 28 2.64 -0.28 1.02
N TYR A 29 1.72 0.42 0.36
CA TYR A 29 0.47 -0.13 -0.17
C TYR A 29 0.53 -0.55 -1.65
N SER A 30 1.53 -0.09 -2.44
CA SER A 30 1.81 -0.47 -3.85
C SER A 30 2.50 -1.82 -3.92
N ARG A 31 1.95 -2.73 -3.12
CA ARG A 31 2.34 -4.04 -2.65
C ARG A 31 2.50 -5.08 -3.77
N ALA A 32 3.10 -4.76 -4.91
CA ALA A 32 3.40 -5.75 -5.96
C ALA A 32 4.25 -6.92 -5.40
N GLY A 33 5.24 -6.62 -4.56
CA GLY A 33 6.05 -7.64 -3.87
C GLY A 33 5.26 -8.50 -2.87
N ASN A 34 4.31 -7.89 -2.14
CA ASN A 34 3.52 -8.62 -1.15
C ASN A 34 2.22 -9.21 -1.73
N VAL A 35 1.83 -8.90 -2.97
CA VAL A 35 0.81 -9.65 -3.74
C VAL A 35 1.38 -10.99 -4.19
N LEU A 36 2.59 -11.01 -4.77
CA LEU A 36 3.24 -12.28 -5.15
C LEU A 36 3.54 -13.17 -3.94
N THR A 37 3.99 -12.57 -2.83
CA THR A 37 4.23 -13.29 -1.57
C THR A 37 2.92 -13.83 -0.98
N PHE A 38 1.83 -13.07 -1.10
CA PHE A 38 0.50 -13.50 -0.65
C PHE A 38 -0.07 -14.63 -1.51
N LEU A 39 0.07 -14.53 -2.84
CA LEU A 39 -0.29 -15.59 -3.78
C LEU A 39 0.47 -16.89 -3.46
N LYS A 40 1.79 -16.82 -3.28
CA LYS A 40 2.61 -17.99 -2.91
C LYS A 40 2.15 -18.65 -1.62
N LYS A 41 1.89 -17.86 -0.57
CA LYS A 41 1.36 -18.40 0.70
C LYS A 41 0.00 -19.08 0.53
N LEU A 42 -0.90 -18.47 -0.25
CA LEU A 42 -2.22 -19.05 -0.50
C LEU A 42 -2.14 -20.33 -1.33
N MET A 43 -1.28 -20.38 -2.35
CA MET A 43 -1.04 -21.62 -3.11
C MET A 43 -0.51 -22.73 -2.20
N CYS A 44 0.43 -22.44 -1.29
CA CYS A 44 0.95 -23.43 -0.35
C CYS A 44 -0.12 -23.96 0.61
N ILE A 45 -1.01 -23.09 1.12
CA ILE A 45 -2.05 -23.49 2.07
C ILE A 45 -3.19 -24.24 1.38
N THR A 46 -3.59 -23.79 0.19
CA THR A 46 -4.74 -24.38 -0.53
C THR A 46 -4.35 -25.53 -1.44
N GLY A 47 -3.07 -25.66 -1.81
CA GLY A 47 -2.59 -26.61 -2.81
C GLY A 47 -3.07 -26.31 -4.24
N MET A 48 -3.65 -25.14 -4.47
CA MET A 48 -4.27 -24.75 -5.74
C MET A 48 -3.31 -23.97 -6.63
N SER A 49 -3.63 -23.91 -7.94
CA SER A 49 -2.86 -23.14 -8.92
C SER A 49 -3.03 -21.63 -8.74
N GLU A 50 -2.04 -20.88 -9.22
CA GLU A 50 -2.04 -19.41 -9.16
C GLU A 50 -3.30 -18.81 -9.79
N GLN A 51 -3.75 -19.37 -10.91
CA GLN A 51 -4.96 -18.93 -11.63
C GLN A 51 -6.22 -19.06 -10.79
N TRP A 52 -6.37 -20.17 -10.06
CA TRP A 52 -7.50 -20.40 -9.17
C TRP A 52 -7.48 -19.42 -7.98
N VAL A 53 -6.30 -19.21 -7.40
CA VAL A 53 -6.12 -18.27 -6.27
C VAL A 53 -6.38 -16.82 -6.71
N ALA A 54 -5.87 -16.41 -7.86
CA ALA A 54 -6.05 -15.06 -8.41
C ALA A 54 -7.53 -14.76 -8.68
N ALA A 55 -8.26 -15.70 -9.29
CA ALA A 55 -9.70 -15.56 -9.53
C ALA A 55 -10.50 -15.35 -8.23
N ARG A 56 -10.11 -16.03 -7.14
CA ARG A 56 -10.75 -15.88 -5.82
C ARG A 56 -10.42 -14.58 -5.13
N ILE A 57 -9.21 -14.05 -5.29
CA ILE A 57 -8.83 -12.74 -4.75
C ILE A 57 -9.67 -11.65 -5.41
N SER A 58 -9.84 -11.67 -6.73
CA SER A 58 -10.68 -10.71 -7.45
C SER A 58 -12.16 -10.84 -7.07
N GLN A 59 -12.67 -12.06 -6.93
CA GLN A 59 -14.07 -12.30 -6.54
C GLN A 59 -14.42 -11.76 -5.14
N LYS A 60 -13.44 -11.68 -4.22
CA LYS A 60 -13.65 -11.09 -2.89
C LYS A 60 -13.55 -9.56 -2.90
N GLY A 61 -12.85 -8.96 -3.86
CA GLY A 61 -12.82 -7.51 -4.06
C GLY A 61 -14.12 -6.97 -4.64
N ASP A 62 -14.79 -7.77 -5.47
CA ASP A 62 -16.04 -7.44 -6.15
C ASP A 62 -17.30 -7.74 -5.32
N SER A 63 -17.16 -8.13 -4.05
CA SER A 63 -18.31 -8.40 -3.18
C SER A 63 -19.06 -7.09 -2.92
N LYS A 64 -20.03 -6.76 -3.79
CA LYS A 64 -21.04 -5.73 -3.55
C LYS A 64 -21.66 -6.02 -2.20
N CYS A 65 -21.46 -5.13 -1.23
CA CYS A 65 -22.20 -5.18 0.03
C CYS A 65 -23.68 -5.23 -0.31
N ILE A 66 -24.35 -6.31 0.09
CA ILE A 66 -25.81 -6.37 0.10
C ILE A 66 -26.21 -5.38 1.20
N ARG A 67 -26.78 -4.25 0.78
CA ARG A 67 -27.37 -3.26 1.69
C ARG A 67 -28.75 -3.73 2.11
#